data_AF-A0A6I7WRX0-F1
#
_entry.id   AF-A0A6I7WRX0-F1
#
_cell.length_a   1.000
_cell.length_b   1.000
_cell.length_c   1.000
_cell.angle_alpha   90.00
_cell.angle_beta   90.00
_cell.angle_gamma   90.00
#
_symmetry.space_group_name_H-M   'P 1'
#
loop_
_entity.id
_entity.type
_entity.pdbx_description
1 polymer ?
#
loop_
_entity_poly.entity_id
_entity_poly.type
_entity_poly.pdbx_seq_one_letter_code
_entity_poly.pdbx_strand_id
1 'polypeptide(L)'
;MISFLAVLVGVGVTSQLIYIMQAITGASDLSEILARLVISELGPVITGVILIGRSCTAIAVDLGNTKVRGEIQPLEYLGIDVDDYFVVPRIICMVISQITLALYFSIIMVLCGVFFSGFIY
;
A
#
# COMPACT_ATOMS: atom_id res chain seq x y z
N MET A 1 -10.27 7.26 -0.26
CA MET A 1 -10.38 5.79 -0.13
C MET A 1 -9.26 5.22 0.75
N ILE A 2 -7.99 5.55 0.50
CA ILE A 2 -6.86 5.01 1.29
C ILE A 2 -6.95 5.39 2.78
N SER A 3 -7.32 6.64 3.09
CA SER A 3 -7.47 7.11 4.47
C SER A 3 -8.60 6.41 5.21
N PHE A 4 -9.73 6.19 4.54
CA PHE A 4 -10.86 5.45 5.09
C PHE A 4 -10.51 3.99 5.39
N LEU A 5 -9.79 3.33 4.48
CA LEU A 5 -9.29 1.97 4.70
C LEU A 5 -8.27 1.90 5.83
N ALA A 6 -7.38 2.90 5.94
CA ALA A 6 -6.39 2.96 7.02
C ALA A 6 -7.06 3.02 8.40
N VAL A 7 -8.13 3.82 8.53
CA VAL A 7 -8.92 3.90 9.77
C VAL A 7 -9.62 2.58 10.06
N LEU A 8 -10.31 1.99 9.08
CA LEU A 8 -11.08 0.76 9.26
C LEU A 8 -10.17 -0.43 9.64
N VAL A 9 -9.05 -0.58 8.94
CA VAL A 9 -8.02 -1.59 9.23
C VAL A 9 -7.36 -1.32 10.58
N GLY A 10 -7.04 -0.07 10.91
CA GLY A 10 -6.42 0.31 12.19
C GLY A 10 -7.28 -0.08 13.40
N VAL A 11 -8.59 0.21 13.35
CA VAL A 11 -9.53 -0.20 14.40
C VAL A 11 -9.65 -1.73 14.48
N GLY A 12 -9.77 -2.41 13.33
CA GLY A 12 -9.87 -3.87 13.27
C GLY A 12 -8.67 -4.58 13.88
N VAL A 13 -7.45 -4.18 13.48
CA VAL A 13 -6.19 -4.73 13.99
C VAL A 13 -6.03 -4.48 15.49
N THR A 14 -6.32 -3.26 15.96
CA THR A 14 -6.21 -2.93 17.39
C THR A 14 -7.17 -3.78 18.23
N SER A 15 -8.38 -4.03 17.74
CA SER A 15 -9.34 -4.88 18.44
C SER A 15 -8.85 -6.33 18.55
N GLN A 16 -8.32 -6.92 17.48
CA GLN A 16 -7.77 -8.28 17.48
C GLN A 16 -6.58 -8.41 18.43
N LEU A 17 -5.72 -7.38 18.47
CA LEU A 17 -4.57 -7.37 19.35
C LEU A 17 -4.99 -7.43 20.82
N ILE A 18 -6.03 -6.69 21.22
CA ILE A 18 -6.60 -6.72 22.58
C ILE A 18 -7.16 -8.10 22.92
N TYR A 19 -7.85 -8.78 21.99
CA TYR A 19 -8.33 -10.15 22.22
C TYR A 19 -7.18 -11.15 22.42
N ILE A 20 -6.10 -11.00 21.63
CA ILE A 20 -4.90 -11.83 21.78
C ILE A 20 -4.21 -11.58 23.11
N MET A 21 -4.19 -10.32 23.61
CA MET A 21 -3.65 -9.99 24.93
C MET A 21 -4.35 -10.72 26.06
N GLN A 22 -5.69 -10.77 26.02
CA GLN A 22 -6.48 -11.43 27.06
C GLN A 22 -6.33 -12.96 27.02
N ALA A 23 -6.06 -13.52 25.84
CA ALA A 23 -5.87 -14.96 25.66
C ALA A 23 -4.45 -15.43 26.06
N ILE A 24 -3.44 -14.57 25.93
CA ILE A 24 -2.03 -14.87 26.24
C ILE A 24 -1.62 -14.08 27.50
N THR A 25 -2.14 -14.49 28.66
CA THR A 25 -1.78 -13.89 29.95
C THR A 25 -0.29 -14.09 30.25
N GLY A 26 0.49 -13.00 30.29
CA GLY A 26 1.82 -12.98 30.95
C GLY A 26 3.07 -12.86 30.07
N ALA A 27 2.95 -12.59 28.76
CA ALA A 27 4.09 -12.30 27.89
C ALA A 27 3.96 -10.91 27.25
N SER A 28 4.29 -9.86 28.00
CA SER A 28 4.34 -8.47 27.50
C SER A 28 5.21 -8.36 26.25
N ASP A 29 6.32 -9.08 26.20
CA ASP A 29 7.28 -8.98 25.10
C ASP A 29 6.73 -9.60 23.81
N LEU A 30 5.95 -10.68 23.93
CA LEU A 30 5.33 -11.32 22.77
C LEU A 30 4.25 -10.41 22.15
N SER A 31 3.56 -9.64 23.00
CA SER A 31 2.53 -8.72 22.56
C SER A 31 3.05 -7.56 21.71
N GLU A 32 4.17 -6.98 22.13
CA GLU A 32 4.76 -5.83 21.47
C GLU A 32 5.35 -6.23 20.12
N ILE A 33 5.97 -7.41 20.05
CA ILE A 33 6.49 -7.98 18.80
C ILE A 33 5.34 -8.30 17.83
N LEU A 34 4.25 -8.93 18.30
CA LEU A 34 3.07 -9.23 17.48
C LEU A 34 2.39 -7.95 16.98
N ALA A 35 2.19 -6.97 17.86
CA ALA A 35 1.63 -5.67 17.51
C ALA A 35 2.45 -5.01 16.41
N ARG A 36 3.78 -5.00 16.56
CA ARG A 36 4.68 -4.38 15.61
C ARG A 36 4.71 -5.11 14.27
N LEU A 37 4.78 -6.43 14.29
CA LEU A 37 4.77 -7.26 13.08
C LEU A 37 3.47 -7.02 12.28
N VAL A 38 2.33 -7.04 12.96
CA VAL A 38 1.02 -6.86 12.34
C VAL A 38 0.87 -5.44 11.76
N ILE A 39 1.30 -4.39 12.46
CA ILE A 39 1.22 -3.00 11.97
C ILE A 39 2.19 -2.76 10.81
N SER A 40 3.43 -3.27 10.89
CA SER A 40 4.48 -2.99 9.90
C SER A 40 4.41 -3.88 8.65
N GLU A 41 3.88 -5.10 8.73
CA GLU A 41 3.78 -6.01 7.57
C GLU A 41 2.42 -5.87 6.85
N LEU A 42 1.31 -5.75 7.59
CA LEU A 42 -0.01 -5.64 6.94
C LEU A 42 -0.23 -4.28 6.27
N GLY A 43 0.35 -3.20 6.81
CA GLY A 43 0.23 -1.87 6.23
C GLY A 43 0.70 -1.81 4.76
N PRO A 44 1.97 -2.15 4.46
CA PRO A 44 2.51 -2.18 3.11
C PRO A 44 1.81 -3.17 2.17
N VAL A 45 1.38 -4.32 2.69
CA VAL A 45 0.66 -5.33 1.88
C VAL A 45 -0.69 -4.77 1.43
N ILE A 46 -1.46 -4.17 2.33
CA ILE A 46 -2.77 -3.61 2.03
C ILE A 46 -2.66 -2.43 1.05
N THR A 47 -1.71 -1.52 1.26
CA THR A 47 -1.49 -0.41 0.31
C THR A 47 -1.07 -0.91 -1.07
N GLY A 48 -0.25 -1.97 -1.12
CA GLY A 48 0.17 -2.60 -2.38
C GLY A 48 -1.00 -3.15 -3.18
N VAL A 49 -1.90 -3.90 -2.54
CA VAL A 49 -3.09 -4.44 -3.20
C VAL A 49 -3.97 -3.32 -3.78
N ILE A 50 -4.13 -2.22 -3.05
CA ILE A 50 -4.95 -1.08 -3.50
C ILE A 50 -4.27 -0.33 -4.66
N LEU A 51 -2.95 -0.13 -4.59
CA LEU A 51 -2.17 0.50 -5.65
C LEU A 51 -2.26 -0.31 -6.94
N ILE A 52 -2.16 -1.65 -6.87
CA ILE A 52 -2.34 -2.54 -8.02
C ILE A 52 -3.71 -2.33 -8.65
N GLY A 53 -4.79 -2.33 -7.86
CA GLY A 53 -6.15 -2.19 -8.41
C GLY A 53 -6.43 -0.86 -9.10
N ARG A 54 -5.92 0.26 -8.56
CA ARG A 54 -6.21 1.61 -9.07
C ARG A 54 -5.19 2.09 -10.11
N SER A 55 -3.93 2.12 -9.72
CA SER A 55 -2.86 2.71 -10.53
C SER A 55 -2.46 1.79 -11.68
N CYS A 56 -2.44 0.47 -11.48
CA CYS A 56 -2.09 -0.46 -12.55
C CYS A 56 -3.17 -0.48 -13.66
N THR A 57 -4.45 -0.41 -13.28
CA THR A 57 -5.55 -0.31 -14.26
C THR A 57 -5.45 0.96 -15.10
N ALA A 58 -5.19 2.12 -14.47
CA ALA A 58 -5.01 3.37 -15.20
C ALA A 58 -3.83 3.30 -16.17
N ILE A 59 -2.69 2.76 -15.71
CA ILE A 59 -1.49 2.60 -16.54
C ILE A 59 -1.73 1.65 -17.71
N ALA A 60 -2.41 0.52 -17.49
CA ALA A 60 -2.74 -0.45 -18.53
C ALA A 60 -3.69 0.15 -19.58
N VAL A 61 -4.65 0.97 -19.16
CA VAL A 61 -5.56 1.70 -20.06
C VAL A 61 -4.79 2.73 -20.89
N ASP A 62 -3.90 3.51 -20.28
CA ASP A 62 -3.06 4.46 -21.01
C ASP A 62 -2.17 3.77 -22.03
N LEU A 63 -1.52 2.66 -21.64
CA LEU A 63 -0.65 1.89 -22.54
C LEU A 63 -1.46 1.28 -23.70
N GLY A 64 -2.66 0.76 -23.39
CA GLY A 64 -3.61 0.28 -24.39
C GLY A 64 -4.02 1.37 -25.37
N ASN A 65 -4.32 2.58 -24.88
CA ASN A 65 -4.68 3.72 -25.71
C ASN A 65 -3.52 4.20 -26.59
N THR A 66 -2.29 4.27 -26.07
CA THR A 66 -1.09 4.61 -26.84
C THR A 66 -0.85 3.59 -27.96
N LYS A 67 -1.09 2.30 -27.69
CA LYS A 67 -1.04 1.24 -28.70
C LYS A 67 -2.12 1.40 -29.77
N VAL A 68 -3.37 1.69 -29.38
CA VAL A 68 -4.50 1.87 -30.32
C VAL A 68 -4.37 3.15 -31.16
N ARG A 69 -3.82 4.23 -30.60
CA ARG A 69 -3.54 5.48 -31.33
C ARG A 69 -2.34 5.38 -32.28
N GLY A 70 -1.60 4.26 -32.25
CA GLY A 70 -0.48 4.01 -33.14
C GLY A 70 0.76 4.86 -32.83
N GLU A 71 0.85 5.49 -31.64
CA GLU A 71 1.98 6.33 -31.23
C GLU A 71 3.30 5.54 -31.08
N ILE A 72 3.21 4.21 -31.07
CA ILE A 72 4.37 3.30 -30.99
C ILE A 72 5.14 3.25 -32.32
N GLN A 73 4.43 3.21 -33.46
CA GLN A 73 5.04 3.02 -34.78
C GLN A 73 6.03 4.15 -35.15
N PRO A 74 5.72 5.45 -34.90
CA PRO A 74 6.65 6.55 -35.13
C PRO A 74 7.96 6.44 -34.33
N LEU A 75 7.91 5.94 -33.09
CA LEU A 75 9.12 5.74 -32.28
C LEU A 75 10.00 4.62 -32.83
N GLU A 76 9.37 3.56 -33.33
CA GLU A 76 10.07 2.42 -33.93
C GLU A 76 10.81 2.84 -35.22
N TYR A 77 10.20 3.73 -36.03
CA TYR A 77 10.87 4.34 -37.19
C TYR A 77 12.06 5.24 -36.82
N LEU A 78 12.10 5.78 -35.60
CA LEU A 78 13.20 6.59 -35.09
C LEU A 78 14.33 5.73 -34.48
N GLY A 79 14.17 4.40 -34.44
CA GLY A 79 15.15 3.49 -33.85
C GLY A 79 15.24 3.57 -32.33
N ILE A 80 14.19 4.05 -31.65
CA ILE A 80 14.11 4.12 -30.19
C ILE A 80 13.45 2.85 -29.66
N ASP A 81 14.08 2.19 -28.69
CA ASP A 81 13.49 1.06 -27.98
C ASP A 81 12.26 1.52 -27.16
N VAL A 82 11.08 1.13 -27.65
CA VAL A 82 9.77 1.51 -27.11
C VAL A 82 9.57 1.00 -25.69
N ASP A 83 10.01 -0.24 -25.40
CA ASP A 83 9.84 -0.86 -24.09
C ASP A 83 10.61 -0.09 -23.00
N ASP A 84 11.84 0.29 -23.29
CA ASP A 84 12.68 1.06 -22.35
C ASP A 84 12.13 2.49 -22.15
N TYR A 85 11.58 3.09 -23.21
CA TYR A 85 11.05 4.44 -23.15
C TYR A 85 9.70 4.55 -22.41
N PHE A 86 8.82 3.55 -22.54
CA PHE A 86 7.48 3.61 -21.93
C PHE A 86 7.37 2.88 -20.59
N VAL A 87 8.02 1.73 -20.43
CA VAL A 87 7.79 0.84 -19.27
C VAL A 87 8.68 1.24 -18.09
N VAL A 88 9.97 1.46 -18.32
CA VAL A 88 10.95 1.76 -17.27
C VAL A 88 10.60 3.01 -16.44
N PRO A 89 10.30 4.18 -17.03
CA PRO A 89 9.97 5.37 -16.23
C PRO A 89 8.69 5.16 -15.39
N ARG A 90 7.71 4.39 -15.89
CA ARG A 90 6.47 4.12 -15.17
C ARG A 90 6.68 3.20 -13.97
N ILE A 91 7.51 2.17 -14.11
CA ILE A 91 7.85 1.27 -13.00
C ILE A 91 8.55 2.05 -11.88
N ILE A 92 9.50 2.92 -12.22
CA ILE A 92 10.23 3.75 -11.24
C ILE A 92 9.24 4.64 -10.46
N CYS A 93 8.35 5.34 -11.17
CA CYS A 93 7.32 6.17 -10.55
C CYS A 93 6.38 5.35 -9.65
N MET A 94 6.00 4.13 -10.05
CA MET A 94 5.15 3.25 -9.25
C MET A 94 5.83 2.81 -7.95
N VAL A 95 7.10 2.44 -8.00
CA VAL A 95 7.84 2.01 -6.80
C VAL A 95 7.95 3.17 -5.80
N ILE A 96 8.30 4.38 -6.27
CA ILE A 96 8.39 5.58 -5.42
C ILE A 96 7.03 5.93 -4.83
N SER A 97 5.97 5.85 -5.64
CA SER A 97 4.60 6.11 -5.18
C SER A 97 4.16 5.11 -4.11
N GLN A 98 4.47 3.82 -4.31
CA GLN A 98 4.14 2.76 -3.37
C GLN A 98 4.81 2.97 -2.00
N ILE A 99 6.10 3.33 -1.99
CA ILE A 99 6.84 3.62 -0.75
C ILE A 99 6.19 4.80 -0.01
N THR A 100 5.89 5.88 -0.72
CA THR A 100 5.27 7.08 -0.15
C THR A 100 3.88 6.77 0.43
N LEU A 101 3.09 5.96 -0.29
CA LEU A 101 1.74 5.61 0.12
C LEU A 101 1.73 4.66 1.33
N ALA A 102 2.68 3.73 1.40
CA ALA A 102 2.88 2.86 2.55
C ALA A 102 3.21 3.67 3.81
N LEU A 103 4.14 4.64 3.73
CA LEU A 103 4.47 5.53 4.85
C LEU A 103 3.24 6.33 5.32
N TYR A 104 2.49 6.92 4.40
CA TYR A 104 1.28 7.66 4.72
C TYR A 104 0.22 6.78 5.42
N PHE A 105 0.03 5.56 4.94
CA PHE A 105 -0.91 4.61 5.52
C PHE A 105 -0.50 4.17 6.93
N SER A 106 0.78 3.83 7.12
CA SER A 106 1.33 3.45 8.43
C SER A 106 1.18 4.57 9.47
N ILE A 107 1.39 5.83 9.08
CA ILE A 107 1.19 6.98 10.00
C ILE A 107 -0.26 7.05 10.48
N ILE A 108 -1.23 6.97 9.56
CA ILE A 108 -2.66 7.04 9.92
C ILE A 108 -3.08 5.85 10.78
N MET A 109 -2.61 4.66 10.43
CA MET A 109 -2.92 3.43 11.15
C MET A 109 -2.43 3.50 12.60
N VAL A 110 -1.19 3.95 12.84
CA VAL A 110 -0.63 4.12 14.18
C VAL A 110 -1.41 5.19 14.96
N LEU A 111 -1.71 6.33 14.32
CA LEU A 111 -2.43 7.44 14.96
C LEU A 111 -3.83 7.01 15.43
N CYS A 112 -4.52 6.22 14.60
CA CYS A 112 -5.83 5.66 14.93
C CYS A 112 -5.74 4.59 16.03
N GLY A 113 -4.71 3.72 15.99
CA GLY A 113 -4.49 2.70 17.01
C GLY A 113 -4.23 3.28 18.40
N VAL A 114 -3.40 4.33 18.49
CA VAL A 114 -3.15 5.04 19.76
C VAL A 114 -4.42 5.68 20.31
N PHE A 115 -5.22 6.31 19.44
CA PHE A 115 -6.48 6.94 19.82
C PHE A 115 -7.49 5.92 20.38
N PHE A 116 -7.54 4.73 19.78
CA PHE A 116 -8.45 3.66 20.21
C PHE A 116 -7.98 2.97 21.50
N SER A 117 -6.67 2.76 21.65
CA SER A 117 -6.09 2.24 22.90
C SER A 117 -6.37 3.17 24.08
N GLY A 118 -6.32 4.49 23.86
CA GLY A 118 -6.64 5.48 24.89
C GLY A 118 -8.12 5.62 25.23
N PHE A 119 -9.03 4.99 24.48
CA PHE A 119 -10.47 4.96 24.79
C PHE A 119 -10.87 3.71 25.60
N ILE A 120 -10.01 2.68 25.60
CA ILE A 120 -10.27 1.38 26.24
C ILE A 120 -9.61 1.26 27.63
N TYR A 121 -8.60 2.08 27.92
CA TYR A 121 -8.03 2.31 29.25
C TYR A 121 -8.56 3.61 29.86
#